data_AF-A0A496Z3E5-F1
#
_entry.id   AF-A0A496Z3E5-F1
#
_cell.length_a   1.000
_cell.length_b   1.000
_cell.length_c   1.000
_cell.angle_alpha   90.00
_cell.angle_beta   90.00
_cell.angle_gamma   90.00
#
_symmetry.space_group_name_H-M   'P 1'
#
loop_
_entity.id
_entity.type
_entity.pdbx_description
1 polymer ?
#
loop_
_entity_poly.entity_id
_entity_poly.type
_entity_poly.pdbx_seq_one_letter_code
_entity_poly.pdbx_strand_id
1 'polypeptide(L)' 'MISVREEVLSLEREAVDEKDLAPNIQQEILFLSRTMKGRDPICEKDVRPVAAVFHWTRQRKMWAKLVAGRLN' A
#
# COMPACT_ATOMS: atom_id res chain seq x y z
N MET A 1 -13.55 -31.73 -6.89
CA MET A 1 -13.22 -31.33 -5.51
C MET A 1 -12.00 -30.46 -5.57
N ILE A 2 -12.08 -29.32 -4.90
CA ILE A 2 -11.33 -28.10 -5.16
C ILE A 2 -9.82 -28.38 -5.24
N SER A 3 -9.17 -27.81 -6.25
CA SER A 3 -7.74 -27.99 -6.51
C SER A 3 -6.97 -27.56 -5.26
N VAL A 4 -5.99 -28.34 -4.82
CA VAL A 4 -5.05 -27.94 -3.74
C VAL A 4 -4.40 -26.57 -4.07
N ARG A 5 -4.34 -26.21 -5.36
CA ARG A 5 -3.93 -24.89 -5.84
C ARG A 5 -4.91 -23.77 -5.46
N GLU A 6 -6.21 -24.03 -5.49
CA GLU A 6 -7.24 -23.10 -5.01
C GLU A 6 -7.25 -23.02 -3.48
N GLU A 7 -6.91 -24.10 -2.77
CA GLU A 7 -6.78 -24.11 -1.30
C GLU A 7 -5.55 -23.31 -0.84
N VAL A 8 -4.41 -23.46 -1.53
CA VAL A 8 -3.20 -22.65 -1.31
C VAL A 8 -3.41 -21.18 -1.69
N LEU A 9 -4.13 -20.88 -2.78
CA LEU A 9 -4.48 -19.50 -3.16
C LEU A 9 -5.53 -18.85 -2.24
N SER A 10 -6.37 -19.67 -1.60
CA SER A 10 -7.34 -19.22 -0.60
C SER A 10 -6.66 -18.97 0.75
N LEU A 11 -5.65 -19.76 1.10
CA LEU A 11 -4.81 -19.55 2.27
C LEU A 11 -3.84 -18.37 2.09
N GLU A 12 -3.32 -18.11 0.89
CA GLU A 12 -2.56 -16.88 0.61
C GLU A 12 -3.40 -15.59 0.65
N ARG A 13 -4.75 -15.72 0.73
CA ARG A 13 -5.66 -14.58 0.96
C ARG A 13 -5.89 -14.27 2.43
N GLU A 14 -5.52 -15.17 3.34
CA GLU A 14 -5.62 -14.99 4.79
C GLU A 14 -4.23 -14.97 5.41
N ALA A 15 -3.84 -13.81 5.93
CA ALA A 15 -2.59 -13.56 6.66
C ALA A 15 -1.31 -13.41 5.80
N VAL A 16 -1.12 -12.19 5.29
CA VAL A 16 0.17 -11.54 5.56
C VAL A 16 -0.10 -10.46 6.60
N ASP A 17 0.06 -10.86 7.86
CA ASP A 17 -0.04 -9.99 9.04
C ASP A 17 1.37 -9.64 9.55
N GLU A 18 2.24 -9.21 8.63
CA GLU A 18 3.56 -8.71 9.01
C GLU A 18 4.02 -7.59 8.09
N LYS A 19 3.45 -6.40 8.34
CA LYS A 19 4.11 -5.09 8.40
C LYS A 19 3.04 -4.01 8.28
N ASP A 20 3.19 -2.95 9.06
CA ASP A 20 2.25 -1.82 9.20
C ASP A 20 1.75 -1.21 7.87
N LEU A 21 2.40 -1.48 6.74
CA LEU A 21 2.02 -0.99 5.42
C LEU A 21 2.00 -2.11 4.38
N ALA A 22 0.97 -2.13 3.53
CA ALA A 22 0.80 -3.13 2.49
C ALA A 22 2.03 -3.18 1.56
N PRO A 23 2.54 -4.38 1.19
CA PRO A 23 3.75 -4.53 0.39
C PRO A 23 3.77 -3.74 -0.92
N ASN A 24 2.63 -3.70 -1.63
CA ASN A 24 2.52 -2.94 -2.89
C ASN A 24 2.69 -1.42 -2.66
N ILE A 25 2.23 -0.90 -1.52
CA ILE A 25 2.38 0.53 -1.16
C ILE A 25 3.84 0.81 -0.80
N GLN A 26 4.50 -0.10 -0.07
CA GLN A 26 5.93 0.01 0.20
C GLN A 26 6.75 0.08 -1.10
N GLN A 27 6.43 -0.75 -2.09
CA GLN A 27 7.05 -0.70 -3.41
C GLN A 27 6.79 0.64 -4.11
N GLU A 28 5.54 1.10 -4.16
CA GLU A 28 5.20 2.38 -4.81
C GLU A 28 5.97 3.55 -4.18
N ILE A 29 6.10 3.60 -2.85
CA ILE A 29 6.89 4.62 -2.15
C ILE A 29 8.36 4.59 -2.58
N LEU A 30 8.95 3.40 -2.74
CA LEU A 30 10.34 3.25 -3.20
C LEU A 30 10.54 3.76 -4.65
N PHE A 31 9.49 3.72 -5.47
CA PHE A 31 9.52 4.19 -6.86
C PHE A 31 9.02 5.62 -7.06
N LEU A 32 8.57 6.31 -6.00
CA LEU A 32 8.22 7.73 -6.10
C LEU A 32 9.45 8.52 -6.56
N SER A 33 9.29 9.30 -7.63
CA SER A 33 10.34 10.15 -8.17
C SER A 33 10.75 11.15 -7.10
N ARG A 34 11.98 11.03 -6.57
CA ARG A 34 12.55 12.00 -5.63
C ARG A 34 12.54 13.37 -6.31
N THR A 35 11.77 14.32 -5.80
CA THR A 35 11.76 15.66 -6.36
C THR A 35 13.09 16.35 -6.07
N MET A 36 13.92 16.60 -7.10
CA MET A 36 15.22 17.28 -6.96
C MET A 36 15.10 18.80 -6.68
N LYS A 37 13.93 19.40 -6.93
CA LYS A 37 13.60 20.79 -6.58
C LYS A 37 12.14 20.88 -6.14
N GLY A 38 11.90 21.45 -4.96
CA GLY A 38 10.56 21.60 -4.38
C GLY A 38 10.32 20.70 -3.18
N ARG A 39 9.09 20.73 -2.65
CA ARG A 39 8.65 19.87 -1.55
C ARG A 39 8.22 18.52 -2.11
N ASP A 40 8.59 17.43 -1.44
CA ASP A 40 8.12 16.11 -1.84
C ASP A 40 6.58 16.09 -1.91
N PRO A 41 6.00 15.59 -3.02
CA PRO A 41 4.55 15.62 -3.21
C PRO A 41 3.81 14.78 -2.15
N ILE A 42 4.47 13.74 -1.64
CA ILE A 42 3.99 12.87 -0.58
C ILE A 42 5.06 12.81 0.51
N CYS A 43 4.72 13.23 1.73
CA CYS A 43 5.61 13.19 2.88
C CYS A 43 5.22 12.05 3.84
N GLU A 44 6.10 11.70 4.78
CA GLU A 44 5.83 10.68 5.81
C GLU A 44 4.51 10.93 6.58
N LYS A 45 4.20 12.20 6.84
CA LYS A 45 2.95 12.62 7.52
C LYS A 45 1.69 12.23 6.75
N ASP A 46 1.78 12.15 5.42
CA ASP A 46 0.67 11.73 4.56
C ASP A 46 0.55 10.20 4.51
N VAL A 47 1.66 9.47 4.65
CA VAL A 47 1.71 7.99 4.66
C VAL A 47 1.27 7.41 6.01
N ARG A 48 1.57 8.09 7.11
CA ARG A 48 1.29 7.59 8.48
C ARG A 48 -0.19 7.23 8.72
N PRO A 49 -1.18 8.01 8.27
CA PRO A 49 -2.60 7.62 8.37
C PRO A 49 -2.96 6.39 7.52
N VAL A 50 -2.24 6.14 6.42
CA VAL A 50 -2.43 4.96 5.58
C VAL A 50 -1.89 3.72 6.28
N ALA A 51 -0.70 3.79 6.88
CA ALA A 51 -0.10 2.71 7.66
C ALA A 51 -0.92 2.36 8.92
N ALA A 52 -1.57 3.35 9.54
CA ALA A 52 -2.40 3.12 10.73
C ALA A 52 -3.67 2.28 10.48
N VAL A 53 -4.01 1.99 9.22
CA VAL A 53 -5.20 1.21 8.86
C VAL A 53 -4.84 -0.26 8.71
N PHE A 54 -5.35 -1.10 9.60
CA PHE A 54 -5.07 -2.55 9.62
C PHE A 54 -5.39 -3.28 8.30
N HIS A 55 -6.47 -2.89 7.62
CA HIS A 55 -6.90 -3.57 6.39
C HIS A 55 -6.17 -3.05 5.16
N TRP A 56 -5.33 -3.87 4.53
CA TRP A 56 -4.60 -3.51 3.31
C TRP A 56 -5.48 -3.02 2.16
N THR A 57 -6.66 -3.61 1.95
CA THR A 57 -7.60 -3.13 0.93
C THR A 57 -8.04 -1.69 1.20
N ARG A 58 -8.16 -1.29 2.47
CA ARG A 58 -8.44 0.10 2.85
C ARG A 58 -7.19 0.97 2.71
N GLN A 59 -6.01 0.47 3.09
CA GLN A 59 -4.74 1.18 2.85
C GLN A 59 -4.58 1.54 1.37
N ARG A 60 -4.80 0.58 0.45
CA ARG A 60 -4.71 0.79 -1.01
C ARG A 60 -5.68 1.86 -1.52
N LYS A 61 -6.93 1.86 -1.02
CA LYS A 61 -7.92 2.89 -1.37
C LYS A 61 -7.50 4.28 -0.89
N MET A 62 -6.94 4.37 0.31
CA MET A 62 -6.45 5.64 0.87
C MET A 62 -5.21 6.13 0.12
N TRP A 63 -4.29 5.22 -0.19
CA TRP A 63 -3.09 5.50 -0.97
C TRP A 63 -3.42 6.03 -2.36
N ALA A 64 -4.31 5.36 -3.11
CA ALA A 64 -4.73 5.81 -4.44
C ALA A 64 -5.34 7.22 -4.43
N LYS A 65 -6.14 7.54 -3.40
CA LYS A 65 -6.70 8.89 -3.22
C LYS A 65 -5.62 9.93 -2.90
N LEU A 66 -4.65 9.57 -2.06
CA LEU A 66 -3.54 10.44 -1.70
C LEU A 66 -2.67 10.77 -2.92
N VAL A 67 -2.29 9.74 -3.69
CA VAL A 67 -1.49 9.88 -4.91
C VAL A 67 -2.23 10.74 -5.94
N ALA A 68 -3.52 10.46 -6.20
CA ALA A 68 -4.33 11.23 -7.13
C ALA A 68 -4.52 12.70 -6.71
N GLY A 69 -4.56 12.99 -5.39
CA GLY A 69 -4.70 14.35 -4.87
C GLY A 69 -3.40 15.15 -4.83
N ARG A 70 -2.24 14.51 -4.94
CA ARG A 70 -0.91 15.16 -4.81
C ARG A 70 -0.07 15.15 -6.09
N LEU A 71 -0.36 14.25 -7.03
CA LEU A 71 0.32 14.17 -8.33
C LEU A 71 -0.48 14.79 -9.49
N ASN A 72 -1.46 15.65 -9.19
CA ASN A 72 -2.19 16.46 -10.18
C ASN A 72 -1.52 17.81 -10.39
#